data_AF-A0A2U2DNX3-F1
#
_entry.id   AF-A0A2U2DNX3-F1
#
_cell.length_a   1.000
_cell.length_b   1.000
_cell.length_c   1.000
_cell.angle_alpha   90.00
_cell.angle_beta   90.00
_cell.angle_gamma   90.00
#
_symmetry.space_group_name_H-M   'P 1'
#
loop_
_entity.id
_entity.type
_entity.pdbx_description
1 polymer ?
#
loop_
_entity_poly.entity_id
_entity_poly.type
_entity_poly.pdbx_seq_one_letter_code
_entity_poly.pdbx_strand_id
1 'polypeptide(L)'
;MKRQKLQSFARTATEDFTQAANAVEAKRIAMVECHRANRKALQASQDERWTQEAIERSARFRKGIRGLWDRVTGKNGKLRDQNAQEAATAAERDAKEKQALIERQLEERQRLQREILAARRVHTYEITRIYREISPAQKFTMAARPEDDAQRKRQRHRLRL
;
A
#
# COMPACT_ATOMS: atom_id res chain seq x y z
N MET A 1 11.96 39.59 -26.58
CA MET A 1 11.16 38.48 -27.17
C MET A 1 11.59 37.08 -26.70
N LYS A 2 12.83 36.60 -26.92
CA LYS A 2 13.21 35.19 -26.61
C LYS A 2 13.16 34.80 -25.12
N ARG A 3 13.61 35.66 -24.21
CA ARG A 3 13.65 35.38 -22.75
C ARG A 3 12.28 35.21 -22.11
N GLN A 4 11.30 36.00 -22.54
CA GLN A 4 9.93 35.97 -22.01
C GLN A 4 9.19 34.69 -22.42
N LYS A 5 9.42 34.21 -23.66
CA LYS A 5 8.93 32.91 -24.12
C LYS A 5 9.53 31.75 -23.30
N LEU A 6 10.84 31.78 -23.03
CA LEU A 6 11.48 30.75 -22.21
C LEU A 6 10.95 30.70 -20.77
N GLN A 7 10.66 31.87 -20.18
CA GLN A 7 10.05 31.94 -18.85
C GLN A 7 8.62 31.40 -18.83
N SER A 8 7.81 31.71 -19.84
CA SER A 8 6.46 31.13 -19.95
C SER A 8 6.51 29.61 -20.14
N PHE A 9 7.43 29.09 -20.97
CA PHE A 9 7.62 27.66 -21.14
C PHE A 9 8.06 26.94 -19.85
N ALA A 10 9.01 27.53 -19.10
CA ALA A 10 9.44 26.97 -17.83
C ALA A 10 8.29 26.92 -16.80
N ARG A 11 7.45 27.97 -16.78
CA ARG A 11 6.26 28.03 -15.92
C ARG A 11 5.22 26.98 -16.32
N THR A 12 4.89 26.86 -17.60
CA THR A 12 3.95 25.84 -18.09
C THR A 12 4.46 24.43 -17.76
N ALA A 13 5.76 24.15 -17.96
CA ALA A 13 6.35 22.86 -17.60
C ALA A 13 6.25 22.54 -16.09
N THR A 14 6.38 23.56 -15.22
CA THR A 14 6.15 23.35 -13.78
C THR A 14 4.68 23.11 -13.45
N GLU A 15 3.76 23.81 -14.11
CA GLU A 15 2.31 23.62 -13.93
C GLU A 15 1.89 22.22 -14.38
N ASP A 16 2.33 21.76 -15.54
CA ASP A 16 2.08 20.41 -16.06
C ASP A 16 2.61 19.33 -15.11
N PHE A 17 3.80 19.54 -14.54
CA PHE A 17 4.36 18.64 -13.54
C PHE A 17 3.52 18.59 -12.27
N THR A 18 3.08 19.74 -11.76
CA THR A 18 2.22 19.76 -10.57
C THR A 18 0.91 19.04 -10.81
N GLN A 19 0.31 19.20 -11.99
CA GLN A 19 -0.91 18.47 -12.37
C GLN A 19 -0.66 16.96 -12.44
N ALA A 20 0.43 16.53 -13.10
CA ALA A 20 0.78 15.12 -13.19
C ALA A 20 1.08 14.50 -11.80
N ALA A 21 1.76 15.24 -10.93
CA ALA A 21 2.03 14.83 -9.55
C ALA A 21 0.73 14.69 -8.75
N ASN A 22 -0.19 15.65 -8.85
CA ASN A 22 -1.49 15.61 -8.19
C ASN A 22 -2.35 14.43 -8.67
N ALA A 23 -2.34 14.14 -9.98
CA ALA A 23 -3.08 13.01 -10.54
C ALA A 23 -2.59 11.66 -10.00
N VAL A 24 -1.26 11.51 -9.88
CA VAL A 24 -0.63 10.33 -9.30
C VAL A 24 -0.92 10.21 -7.80
N GLU A 25 -0.92 11.33 -7.07
CA GLU A 25 -1.26 11.34 -5.65
C GLU A 25 -2.73 10.97 -5.42
N ALA A 26 -3.65 11.46 -6.25
CA ALA A 26 -5.05 11.07 -6.22
C ALA A 26 -5.23 9.54 -6.42
N LYS A 27 -4.51 8.96 -7.40
CA LYS A 27 -4.49 7.49 -7.59
C LYS A 27 -3.96 6.76 -6.35
N ARG A 28 -2.92 7.28 -5.71
CA ARG A 28 -2.35 6.71 -4.48
C ARG A 28 -3.38 6.70 -3.34
N ILE A 29 -4.07 7.82 -3.14
CA ILE A 29 -5.10 7.95 -2.09
C ILE A 29 -6.24 6.96 -2.36
N ALA A 30 -6.79 6.95 -3.57
CA ALA A 30 -7.86 6.03 -3.96
C ALA A 30 -7.46 4.56 -3.79
N MET A 31 -6.24 4.18 -4.18
CA MET A 31 -5.71 2.83 -3.97
C MET A 31 -5.66 2.47 -2.48
N VAL A 32 -5.16 3.38 -1.63
CA VAL A 32 -5.08 3.16 -0.18
C VAL A 32 -6.46 2.98 0.44
N GLU A 33 -7.44 3.78 0.03
CA GLU A 33 -8.83 3.69 0.49
C GLU A 33 -9.47 2.35 0.08
N CYS A 34 -9.32 1.98 -1.19
CA CYS A 34 -9.77 0.68 -1.71
C CYS A 34 -9.13 -0.48 -0.92
N HIS A 35 -7.81 -0.45 -0.69
CA HIS A 35 -7.11 -1.48 0.08
C HIS A 35 -7.57 -1.56 1.53
N ARG A 36 -7.92 -0.42 2.15
CA ARG A 36 -8.49 -0.38 3.51
C ARG A 36 -9.89 -1.00 3.52
N ALA A 37 -10.73 -0.65 2.55
CA ALA A 37 -12.08 -1.22 2.42
C ALA A 37 -12.02 -2.73 2.22
N ASN A 38 -11.19 -3.21 1.28
CA ASN A 38 -11.04 -4.64 1.00
C ASN A 38 -10.56 -5.43 2.22
N ARG A 39 -9.59 -4.89 2.98
CA ARG A 39 -9.11 -5.53 4.22
C ARG A 39 -10.19 -5.59 5.29
N LYS A 40 -10.96 -4.52 5.47
CA LYS A 40 -12.08 -4.50 6.42
C LYS A 40 -13.17 -5.48 6.03
N ALA A 41 -13.52 -5.53 4.74
CA ALA A 41 -14.54 -6.44 4.23
C ALA A 41 -14.11 -7.92 4.39
N LEU A 42 -12.85 -8.23 4.07
CA LEU A 42 -12.31 -9.58 4.27
C LEU A 42 -12.34 -9.97 5.75
N GLN A 43 -11.84 -9.08 6.63
CA GLN A 43 -11.84 -9.33 8.07
C GLN A 43 -13.26 -9.56 8.61
N ALA A 44 -14.22 -8.71 8.24
CA ALA A 44 -15.60 -8.84 8.68
C ALA A 44 -16.23 -10.17 8.23
N SER A 45 -16.00 -10.58 6.98
CA SER A 45 -16.49 -11.87 6.48
C SER A 45 -15.86 -13.06 7.19
N GLN A 46 -14.56 -12.99 7.48
CA GLN A 46 -13.84 -14.05 8.20
C GLN A 46 -14.29 -14.12 9.67
N ASP A 47 -14.50 -12.98 10.33
CA ASP A 47 -14.98 -12.93 11.72
C ASP A 47 -16.41 -13.49 11.84
N GLU A 48 -17.32 -13.07 10.96
CA GLU A 48 -18.69 -13.59 10.93
C GLU A 48 -18.69 -15.11 10.74
N ARG A 49 -17.95 -15.60 9.74
CA ARG A 49 -17.82 -17.03 9.46
C ARG A 49 -17.19 -17.79 10.61
N TRP A 50 -16.14 -17.25 11.22
CA TRP A 50 -15.50 -17.84 12.39
C TRP A 50 -16.47 -18.02 13.55
N THR A 51 -17.33 -17.03 13.81
CA THR A 51 -18.36 -17.15 14.85
C THR A 51 -19.40 -18.22 14.53
N GLN A 52 -19.87 -18.30 13.28
CA GLN A 52 -20.82 -19.31 12.83
C GLN A 52 -20.22 -20.72 12.96
N GLU A 53 -19.02 -20.94 12.43
CA GLU A 53 -18.30 -22.21 12.53
C GLU A 53 -18.01 -22.59 13.99
N ALA A 54 -17.67 -21.63 14.86
CA ALA A 54 -17.47 -21.88 16.28
C ALA A 54 -18.77 -22.32 16.98
N ILE A 55 -19.90 -21.68 16.65
CA ILE A 55 -21.22 -22.07 17.15
C ILE A 55 -21.55 -23.49 16.68
N GLU A 56 -21.37 -23.79 15.40
CA GLU A 56 -21.62 -25.13 14.83
C GLU A 56 -20.75 -26.21 15.48
N ARG A 57 -19.44 -25.97 15.60
CA ARG A 57 -18.50 -26.89 16.29
C ARG A 57 -18.89 -27.11 17.74
N SER A 58 -19.34 -26.06 18.44
CA SER A 58 -19.78 -26.14 19.83
C SER A 58 -21.12 -26.89 19.98
N ALA A 59 -22.03 -26.74 19.01
CA ALA A 59 -23.35 -27.35 19.04
C ALA A 59 -23.30 -28.87 18.88
N ARG A 60 -22.24 -29.42 18.26
CA ARG A 60 -22.02 -30.86 18.15
C ARG A 60 -21.77 -31.52 19.51
N PHE A 61 -21.30 -30.78 20.51
CA PHE A 61 -21.16 -31.31 21.86
C PHE A 61 -22.54 -31.45 22.51
N ARG A 62 -22.85 -32.66 22.98
CA ARG A 62 -24.07 -32.89 23.76
C ARG A 62 -23.96 -32.14 25.09
N LYS A 63 -25.00 -31.36 25.39
CA LYS A 63 -25.11 -30.60 26.64
C LYS A 63 -25.58 -31.50 27.80
N GLY A 64 -25.30 -31.09 29.03
CA GLY A 64 -25.80 -31.73 30.25
C GLY A 64 -25.17 -33.08 30.58
N ILE A 65 -25.91 -33.90 31.33
CA ILE A 65 -25.45 -35.17 31.93
C ILE A 65 -24.98 -36.17 30.85
N ARG A 66 -25.60 -36.13 29.66
CA ARG A 66 -25.20 -36.97 28.51
C ARG A 66 -23.85 -36.58 27.93
N GLY A 67 -23.45 -35.31 28.05
CA GLY A 67 -22.10 -34.83 27.71
C GLY A 67 -21.03 -35.31 28.69
N LEU A 68 -21.36 -35.47 29.97
CA LEU A 68 -20.48 -36.12 30.95
C LEU A 68 -20.29 -37.60 30.60
N TRP A 69 -21.35 -38.30 30.21
CA TRP A 69 -21.26 -39.70 29.78
C TRP A 69 -20.40 -39.89 28.51
N ASP A 70 -20.49 -38.96 27.56
CA ASP A 70 -19.65 -38.97 26.35
C ASP A 70 -18.16 -38.72 26.66
N ARG A 71 -17.83 -38.15 27.83
CA ARG A 71 -16.47 -38.00 28.34
C ARG A 71 -15.93 -39.30 28.91
N VAL A 72 -16.77 -40.11 29.56
CA VAL A 72 -16.43 -41.44 30.07
C VAL A 72 -16.26 -42.44 28.92
N THR A 73 -17.08 -42.34 27.87
CA THR A 73 -17.02 -43.25 26.70
C THR A 73 -15.99 -42.85 25.63
N GLY A 74 -15.24 -41.76 25.83
CA GLY A 74 -14.18 -41.29 24.90
C GLY A 74 -14.68 -40.69 23.58
N LYS A 75 -16.00 -40.69 23.33
CA LYS A 75 -16.62 -40.08 22.14
C LYS A 75 -16.34 -38.58 22.04
N ASN A 76 -16.21 -37.92 23.19
CA ASN A 76 -15.88 -36.50 23.28
C ASN A 76 -14.46 -36.19 22.73
N GLY A 77 -13.50 -37.11 22.89
CA GLY A 77 -12.15 -36.95 22.34
C GLY A 77 -12.15 -36.90 20.81
N LYS A 78 -12.78 -37.89 20.17
CA LYS A 78 -12.90 -37.95 18.70
C LYS A 78 -13.55 -36.69 18.11
N LEU A 79 -14.59 -36.16 18.78
CA LEU A 79 -15.25 -34.94 18.33
C LEU A 79 -14.38 -33.69 18.50
N ARG A 80 -13.56 -33.63 19.55
CA ARG A 80 -12.56 -32.57 19.73
C ARG A 80 -11.50 -32.61 18.65
N ASP A 81 -11.00 -33.79 18.30
CA ASP A 81 -10.00 -33.96 17.24
C ASP A 81 -10.57 -33.53 15.88
N GLN A 82 -11.81 -33.91 15.58
CA GLN A 82 -12.53 -33.45 14.38
C GLN A 82 -12.68 -31.92 14.36
N ASN A 83 -13.16 -31.33 15.44
CA ASN A 83 -13.31 -29.88 15.53
C ASN A 83 -11.96 -29.14 15.43
N ALA A 84 -10.88 -29.72 15.95
CA ALA A 84 -9.53 -29.17 15.84
C ALA A 84 -9.02 -29.22 14.39
N GLN A 85 -9.23 -30.34 13.70
CA GLN A 85 -8.88 -30.47 12.29
C GLN A 85 -9.67 -29.47 11.42
N GLU A 86 -10.97 -29.32 11.66
CA GLU A 86 -11.80 -28.33 10.98
C GLU A 86 -11.38 -26.88 11.25
N ALA A 87 -11.00 -26.58 12.49
CA ALA A 87 -10.48 -25.26 12.83
C ALA A 87 -9.13 -24.98 12.14
N ALA A 88 -8.26 -25.98 12.02
CA ALA A 88 -6.99 -25.86 11.31
C ALA A 88 -7.20 -25.63 9.81
N THR A 89 -8.08 -26.40 9.16
CA THR A 89 -8.37 -26.21 7.73
C THR A 89 -9.03 -24.86 7.44
N ALA A 90 -9.92 -24.38 8.32
CA ALA A 90 -10.50 -23.05 8.23
C ALA A 90 -9.42 -21.96 8.33
N ALA A 91 -8.51 -22.06 9.31
CA ALA A 91 -7.41 -21.11 9.49
C ALA A 91 -6.46 -21.08 8.28
N GLU A 92 -6.12 -22.24 7.72
CA GLU A 92 -5.31 -22.32 6.48
C GLU A 92 -6.01 -21.65 5.30
N ARG A 93 -7.33 -21.83 5.16
CA ARG A 93 -8.13 -21.17 4.12
C ARG A 93 -8.11 -19.65 4.29
N ASP A 94 -8.38 -19.15 5.50
CA ASP A 94 -8.38 -17.70 5.79
C ASP A 94 -6.99 -17.08 5.56
N ALA A 95 -5.92 -17.81 5.91
CA ALA A 95 -4.55 -17.39 5.65
C ALA A 95 -4.25 -17.29 4.14
N LYS A 96 -4.72 -18.25 3.34
CA LYS A 96 -4.61 -18.20 1.86
C LYS A 96 -5.37 -17.04 1.26
N GLU A 97 -6.59 -16.77 1.71
CA GLU A 97 -7.39 -15.62 1.25
C GLU A 97 -6.69 -14.29 1.56
N LYS A 98 -6.14 -14.15 2.77
CA LYS A 98 -5.37 -12.98 3.18
C LYS A 98 -4.11 -12.83 2.33
N GLN A 99 -3.39 -13.92 2.08
CA GLN A 99 -2.18 -13.90 1.25
C GLN A 99 -2.49 -13.48 -0.19
N ALA A 100 -3.55 -14.02 -0.80
CA ALA A 100 -4.00 -13.62 -2.13
C ALA A 100 -4.40 -12.13 -2.19
N LEU A 101 -5.03 -11.59 -1.13
CA LEU A 101 -5.32 -10.16 -1.04
C LEU A 101 -4.02 -9.33 -0.98
N ILE A 102 -3.04 -9.75 -0.20
CA ILE A 102 -1.74 -9.07 -0.09
C ILE A 102 -1.03 -9.05 -1.44
N GLU A 103 -1.00 -10.16 -2.16
CA GLU A 103 -0.36 -10.27 -3.47
C GLU A 103 -0.97 -9.30 -4.48
N ARG A 104 -2.30 -9.27 -4.60
CA ARG A 104 -3.01 -8.30 -5.46
C ARG A 104 -2.66 -6.85 -5.09
N GLN A 105 -2.66 -6.52 -3.79
CA GLN A 105 -2.33 -5.17 -3.33
C GLN A 105 -0.86 -4.78 -3.62
N LEU A 106 0.06 -5.74 -3.54
CA LEU A 106 1.46 -5.53 -3.89
C LEU A 106 1.63 -5.27 -5.39
N GLU A 107 0.96 -6.04 -6.25
CA GLU A 107 0.99 -5.84 -7.70
C GLU A 107 0.46 -4.45 -8.09
N GLU A 108 -0.67 -4.03 -7.51
CA GLU A 108 -1.24 -2.70 -7.72
C GLU A 108 -0.27 -1.59 -7.29
N ARG A 109 0.37 -1.74 -6.11
CA ARG A 109 1.36 -0.79 -5.62
C ARG A 109 2.58 -0.73 -6.54
N GLN A 110 3.08 -1.87 -7.00
CA GLN A 110 4.21 -1.93 -7.94
C GLN A 110 3.88 -1.25 -9.26
N ARG A 111 2.68 -1.46 -9.79
CA ARG A 111 2.21 -0.79 -11.01
C ARG A 111 2.20 0.73 -10.82
N LEU A 112 1.61 1.23 -9.75
CA LEU A 112 1.59 2.67 -9.45
C LEU A 112 3.02 3.23 -9.28
N GLN A 113 3.91 2.48 -8.64
CA GLN A 113 5.31 2.88 -8.48
C GLN A 113 6.04 2.96 -9.83
N ARG A 114 5.78 2.04 -10.76
CA ARG A 114 6.32 2.12 -12.14
C ARG A 114 5.82 3.36 -12.86
N GLU A 115 4.52 3.68 -12.74
CA GLU A 115 3.93 4.90 -13.31
C GLU A 115 4.60 6.17 -12.74
N ILE A 116 4.81 6.24 -11.41
CA ILE A 116 5.51 7.34 -10.74
C ILE A 116 6.93 7.51 -11.28
N LEU A 117 7.68 6.41 -11.38
CA LEU A 117 9.06 6.45 -11.85
C LEU A 117 9.16 6.85 -13.32
N ALA A 118 8.25 6.38 -14.17
CA ALA A 118 8.17 6.77 -15.57
C ALA A 118 7.89 8.28 -15.71
N ALA A 119 6.90 8.81 -14.99
CA ALA A 119 6.57 10.23 -15.01
C ALA A 119 7.76 11.09 -14.56
N ARG A 120 8.46 10.69 -13.49
CA ARG A 120 9.67 11.38 -13.01
C ARG A 120 10.81 11.38 -14.02
N ARG A 121 11.02 10.28 -14.75
CA ARG A 121 12.06 10.17 -15.78
C ARG A 121 11.80 11.13 -16.93
N VAL A 122 10.58 11.16 -17.45
CA VAL A 122 10.17 12.10 -18.51
C VAL A 122 10.42 13.54 -18.07
N HIS A 123 9.96 13.89 -16.87
CA HIS A 123 10.14 15.26 -16.35
C HIS A 123 11.61 15.65 -16.15
N THR A 124 12.43 14.75 -15.60
CA THR A 124 13.87 15.01 -15.42
C THR A 124 14.57 15.21 -16.77
N TYR A 125 14.18 14.42 -17.78
CA TYR A 125 14.68 14.58 -19.14
C TYR A 125 14.29 15.93 -19.76
N GLU A 126 13.02 16.34 -19.61
CA GLU A 126 12.54 17.63 -20.13
C GLU A 126 13.23 18.81 -19.45
N ILE A 127 13.34 18.79 -18.12
CA ILE A 127 14.07 19.83 -17.38
C ILE A 127 15.52 19.90 -17.84
N THR A 128 16.24 18.77 -17.87
CA THR A 128 17.65 18.77 -18.26
C THR A 128 17.86 19.24 -19.70
N ARG A 129 16.94 18.90 -20.62
CA ARG A 129 16.94 19.42 -21.99
C ARG A 129 16.77 20.95 -22.02
N ILE A 130 15.79 21.48 -21.30
CA ILE A 130 15.53 22.93 -21.22
C ILE A 130 16.76 23.65 -20.65
N TYR A 131 17.36 23.13 -19.57
CA TYR A 131 18.57 23.70 -18.98
C TYR A 131 19.74 23.72 -19.98
N ARG A 132 19.92 22.67 -20.79
CA ARG A 132 20.96 22.63 -21.84
C ARG A 132 20.71 23.68 -22.94
N GLU A 133 19.47 23.83 -23.39
CA GLU A 133 19.10 24.83 -24.41
C GLU A 133 19.26 26.28 -23.90
N ILE A 134 19.10 26.52 -22.59
CA ILE A 134 19.34 27.82 -21.95
C ILE A 134 20.85 28.08 -21.73
N SER A 135 21.67 27.03 -21.59
CA SER A 135 23.09 27.11 -21.20
C SER A 135 24.09 27.25 -22.37
N PRO A 136 23.85 28.18 -23.31
CA PRO A 136 24.93 29.03 -23.81
C PRO A 136 25.04 30.35 -23.04
N ALA A 137 23.96 30.80 -22.37
CA ALA A 137 23.88 32.15 -21.79
C ALA A 137 24.13 32.23 -20.27
N GLN A 138 24.15 31.10 -19.55
CA GLN A 138 24.20 31.04 -18.08
C GLN A 138 25.52 30.58 -17.48
N LYS A 139 26.55 30.26 -18.29
CA LYS A 139 27.91 30.02 -17.77
C LYS A 139 28.51 31.28 -17.09
N PHE A 140 27.84 32.43 -17.15
CA PHE A 140 28.31 33.69 -16.58
C PHE A 140 27.71 34.06 -15.19
N THR A 141 26.75 33.32 -14.61
CA THR A 141 26.05 33.79 -13.38
C THR A 141 25.98 32.84 -12.18
N MET A 142 26.53 31.62 -12.23
CA MET A 142 26.48 30.69 -11.08
C MET A 142 27.84 30.40 -10.42
N ALA A 143 28.87 31.20 -10.67
CA ALA A 143 30.14 31.12 -9.94
C ALA A 143 30.09 31.73 -8.51
N ALA A 144 28.91 32.16 -8.01
CA ALA A 144 28.80 32.80 -6.70
C ALA A 144 27.53 32.40 -5.94
N ARG A 145 27.61 31.34 -5.11
CA ARG A 145 27.17 31.33 -3.68
C ARG A 145 27.23 29.90 -3.09
N PRO A 146 28.24 29.59 -2.26
CA PRO A 146 28.42 28.28 -1.64
C PRO A 146 27.77 28.11 -0.25
N GLU A 147 26.82 28.94 0.18
CA GLU A 147 26.38 28.96 1.59
C GLU A 147 25.14 28.11 1.94
N ASP A 148 24.30 27.72 0.98
CA ASP A 148 22.99 27.10 1.28
C ASP A 148 23.02 25.57 1.48
N ASP A 149 24.12 24.89 1.11
CA ASP A 149 24.21 23.42 1.18
C ASP A 149 24.41 22.88 2.60
N ALA A 150 24.90 23.70 3.53
CA ALA A 150 25.15 23.30 4.92
C ALA A 150 23.85 23.18 5.74
N GLN A 151 22.82 23.99 5.46
CA GLN A 151 21.55 24.00 6.20
C GLN A 151 20.64 22.82 5.82
N ARG A 152 20.63 22.42 4.55
CA ARG A 152 19.79 21.30 4.05
C ARG A 152 20.19 19.93 4.62
N LYS A 153 21.48 19.71 4.90
CA LYS A 153 21.95 18.44 5.52
C LYS A 153 21.48 18.29 6.98
N ARG A 154 21.37 19.37 7.74
CA ARG A 154 20.92 19.35 9.15
C ARG A 154 19.44 19.00 9.29
N GLN A 155 18.60 19.39 8.34
CA GLN A 155 17.14 19.18 8.41
C GLN A 155 16.73 17.73 8.07
N ARG A 156 17.49 17.04 7.20
CA ARG A 156 17.21 15.65 6.79
C ARG A 156 17.39 14.64 7.93
N HIS A 157 18.16 14.97 8.96
CA HIS A 157 18.39 14.08 10.09
C HIS A 157 17.25 14.09 11.13
N ARG A 158 16.29 15.01 11.00
CA ARG A 158 15.21 15.23 11.99
C ARG A 158 13.86 14.61 11.61
N LEU A 159 13.74 14.03 10.41
CA LEU A 159 12.50 13.46 9.88
C LEU A 159 12.56 11.93 9.68
N ARG A 160 13.49 11.27 10.37
CA ARG A 160 13.50 9.81 10.54
C ARG A 160 13.18 9.47 12.00
N LEU A 161 11.90 9.43 12.32
CA LEU A 161 11.30 8.71 13.45
C LEU A 161 10.01 8.07 12.94
#